data_AF-A0A929UPL4-F1
#
_entry.id   AF-A0A929UPL4-F1
#
_cell.length_a   1.000
_cell.length_b   1.000
_cell.length_c   1.000
_cell.angle_alpha   90.00
_cell.angle_beta   90.00
_cell.angle_gamma   90.00
#
_symmetry.space_group_name_H-M   'P 1'
#
loop_
_entity.id
_entity.type
_entity.pdbx_description
1 polymer ?
#
loop_
_entity_poly.entity_id
_entity_poly.type
_entity_poly.pdbx_seq_one_letter_code
_entity_poly.pdbx_strand_id
1 'polypeptide(L)' 'MKYGWRNFYSSEEFDRACREYDRAPIEATVLSVDQTAEGVVYISRLERSKSTALCFYGKAALKQTELLDEVPLRS' A
#
# COMPACT_ATOMS: atom_id res chain seq x y z
N MET A 1 14.56 -0.13 -1.49
CA MET A 1 14.94 0.21 -0.11
C MET A 1 13.68 0.33 0.72
N LYS A 2 13.59 -0.38 1.85
CA LYS A 2 12.50 -0.21 2.82
C LYS A 2 12.59 1.16 3.49
N TYR A 3 11.44 1.79 3.73
CA TYR A 3 11.38 3.00 4.55
C TYR A 3 11.82 2.67 5.99
N GLY A 4 12.80 3.42 6.49
CA GLY A 4 13.40 3.21 7.80
C GLY A 4 12.60 3.88 8.91
N TRP A 5 11.59 3.18 9.43
CA TRP A 5 10.85 3.63 10.61
C TRP A 5 11.75 3.71 11.85
N ARG A 6 11.62 4.80 12.63
CA ARG A 6 12.24 4.95 13.94
C ARG A 6 11.40 4.25 15.00
N ASN A 7 12.02 3.92 16.12
CA ASN A 7 11.33 3.28 17.24
C ASN A 7 10.39 4.23 18.01
N PHE A 8 10.62 5.54 17.92
CA PHE A 8 9.84 6.57 18.61
C PHE A 8 9.70 7.81 17.75
N TYR A 9 8.50 8.41 17.83
CA TYR A 9 8.13 9.67 17.20
C TYR A 9 7.27 10.48 18.18
N SER A 10 7.45 11.80 18.22
CA SER A 10 6.37 12.69 18.65
C SER A 10 5.26 12.73 17.60
N SER A 11 4.05 13.19 17.94
CA SER A 11 2.91 13.21 17.00
C SER A 11 3.23 13.95 15.71
N GLU A 12 3.87 15.13 15.78
CA GLU A 12 4.22 15.91 14.58
C GLU A 12 5.28 15.20 13.71
N GLU A 13 6.25 14.53 14.34
CA GLU A 13 7.27 13.76 13.63
C GLU A 13 6.68 12.52 12.97
N PHE A 14 5.68 11.90 13.59
CA PHE A 14 4.96 10.76 13.04
C PHE A 14 4.18 11.17 11.78
N ASP A 15 3.44 12.27 11.84
CA ASP A 15 2.68 12.80 10.70
C ASP A 15 3.60 13.18 9.52
N ARG A 16 4.82 13.65 9.82
CA ARG A 16 5.84 13.89 8.79
C ARG A 16 6.37 12.58 8.22
N ALA A 17 6.66 11.59 9.07
CA ALA A 17 7.13 10.27 8.63
C ALA A 17 6.10 9.55 7.76
N CYS A 18 4.81 9.67 8.06
CA CYS A 18 3.73 9.15 7.20
C CYS A 18 3.76 9.77 5.79
N ARG A 19 3.90 11.11 5.70
CA ARG A 19 3.98 11.80 4.40
C ARG A 19 5.23 11.43 3.60
N GLU A 20 6.34 11.20 4.29
CA GLU A 20 7.58 10.73 3.66
C GLU A 20 7.45 9.28 3.19
N TYR A 21 6.84 8.41 4.00
CA TYR A 21 6.54 7.02 3.65
C TYR A 21 5.63 6.93 2.42
N ASP A 22 4.58 7.74 2.37
CA ASP A 22 3.66 7.80 1.24
C ASP A 22 4.35 8.20 -0.08
N ARG A 23 5.47 8.92 0.01
CA ARG A 23 6.27 9.36 -1.15
C ARG A 23 7.49 8.45 -1.41
N ALA A 24 7.77 7.50 -0.52
CA ALA A 24 8.93 6.66 -0.63
C ALA A 24 8.78 5.67 -1.81
N PRO A 25 9.88 5.33 -2.51
CA PRO A 25 9.83 4.33 -3.56
C PRO A 25 9.38 2.96 -3.01
N ILE A 26 8.38 2.36 -3.66
CA ILE A 26 7.91 1.01 -3.31
C ILE A 26 8.99 0.00 -3.71
N GLU A 27 9.52 -0.74 -2.74
CA GLU A 27 10.52 -1.77 -3.00
C GLU A 27 9.88 -2.95 -3.73
N ALA A 28 10.32 -3.19 -4.97
CA ALA A 28 9.98 -4.38 -5.73
C ALA A 28 10.62 -5.60 -5.04
N THR A 29 9.90 -6.18 -4.10
CA THR A 29 10.29 -7.45 -3.49
C THR A 29 9.91 -8.56 -4.48
N VAL A 30 10.76 -9.57 -4.68
CA VAL A 30 10.37 -10.77 -5.45
C VAL A 30 9.36 -11.52 -4.59
N LEU A 31 8.09 -11.39 -4.94
CA LEU A 31 7.00 -11.84 -4.11
C LEU A 31 6.54 -13.24 -4.56
N SER A 32 6.65 -14.21 -3.66
CA SER A 32 6.06 -15.54 -3.82
C SER A 32 4.56 -15.51 -3.52
N VAL A 33 3.80 -14.82 -4.37
CA VAL A 33 2.34 -14.94 -4.36
C VAL A 33 1.96 -15.99 -5.39
N ASP A 34 1.07 -16.89 -4.99
CA ASP A 34 0.50 -17.86 -5.90
C ASP A 34 -0.33 -17.11 -6.97
N GLN A 35 0.26 -16.96 -8.16
CA GLN A 35 -0.34 -16.27 -9.29
C GLN A 35 -1.49 -17.10 -9.91
N THR A 36 -1.77 -18.30 -9.40
CA THR A 36 -2.88 -19.15 -9.85
C THR A 36 -4.21 -18.82 -9.16
N ALA A 37 -4.24 -17.87 -8.22
CA ALA A 37 -5.46 -17.43 -7.56
C ALA A 37 -6.46 -16.83 -8.56
N GLU A 38 -7.49 -17.59 -8.91
CA GLU A 38 -8.60 -17.14 -9.74
C GLU A 38 -9.62 -16.36 -8.90
N GLY A 39 -10.02 -15.16 -9.34
CA GLY A 39 -11.03 -14.36 -8.66
C GLY A 39 -10.94 -12.85 -8.90
N VAL A 40 -11.82 -12.10 -8.22
CA VAL A 40 -11.80 -10.64 -8.18
C VAL A 40 -10.91 -10.18 -7.02
N VAL A 41 -9.93 -9.33 -7.32
CA VAL A 41 -9.07 -8.73 -6.29
C VAL A 41 -9.71 -7.42 -5.84
N TYR A 42 -10.06 -7.34 -4.56
CA TYR A 42 -10.58 -6.12 -3.96
C TYR A 42 -9.45 -5.25 -3.44
N ILE A 43 -9.43 -3.98 -3.82
CA ILE A 43 -8.38 -3.02 -3.45
C ILE A 43 -9.00 -1.73 -2.90
N SER A 44 -8.21 -0.93 -2.18
CA SER A 44 -8.63 0.41 -1.79
C SER A 44 -8.67 1.34 -3.00
N ARG A 45 -9.26 2.53 -2.83
CA ARG A 45 -9.27 3.56 -3.87
C ARG A 45 -7.91 4.24 -4.06
N LEU A 46 -6.92 3.94 -3.21
CA LEU A 46 -5.61 4.58 -3.27
C LEU A 46 -4.73 4.00 -4.38
N GLU A 47 -4.02 4.87 -5.11
CA GLU A 47 -3.19 4.48 -6.26
C GLU A 47 -2.04 3.53 -5.88
N ARG A 48 -1.53 3.61 -4.65
CA ARG A 48 -0.55 2.65 -4.12
C ARG A 48 -1.11 1.24 -4.07
N SER A 49 -2.36 1.08 -3.62
CA SER A 49 -3.02 -0.24 -3.53
C SER A 49 -3.20 -0.83 -4.93
N LYS A 50 -3.61 0.00 -5.89
CA LYS A 50 -3.72 -0.38 -7.31
C LYS A 50 -2.37 -0.74 -7.93
N SER A 51 -1.34 0.07 -7.74
CA SER A 51 0.01 -0.17 -8.28
C SER A 51 0.59 -1.49 -7.76
N THR A 52 0.41 -1.73 -6.46
CA THR A 52 0.77 -2.99 -5.81
C THR A 52 -0.01 -4.15 -6.42
N ALA A 53 -1.34 -4.08 -6.50
CA ALA A 53 -2.16 -5.16 -7.05
C ALA A 53 -1.85 -5.48 -8.51
N LEU A 54 -1.57 -4.49 -9.35
CA LEU A 54 -1.12 -4.70 -10.73
C LEU A 54 0.22 -5.43 -10.81
N CYS A 55 1.15 -5.13 -9.90
CA CYS A 55 2.44 -5.84 -9.81
C CYS A 55 2.28 -7.33 -9.47
N PHE A 56 1.27 -7.68 -8.67
CA PHE A 56 1.04 -9.05 -8.21
C PHE A 56 0.16 -9.88 -9.14
N TYR A 57 -0.94 -9.28 -9.60
CA TYR A 57 -2.03 -10.00 -10.24
C TYR A 57 -2.21 -9.66 -11.71
N GLY A 58 -1.39 -8.74 -12.25
CA GLY A 58 -1.34 -8.41 -13.68
C GLY A 58 -2.70 -8.03 -14.27
N LYS A 59 -3.35 -9.01 -14.91
CA LYS A 59 -4.64 -8.88 -15.62
C LYS A 59 -5.87 -9.30 -14.81
N ALA A 60 -5.73 -9.68 -13.53
CA ALA A 60 -6.88 -10.04 -12.71
C ALA A 60 -7.90 -8.89 -12.62
N ALA A 61 -9.19 -9.23 -12.51
CA ALA A 61 -10.24 -8.23 -12.35
C ALA A 61 -10.07 -7.50 -11.00
N LEU A 62 -9.65 -6.24 -11.05
CA LEU A 62 -9.52 -5.39 -9.87
C LEU A 62 -10.85 -4.67 -9.59
N LYS A 63 -11.31 -4.71 -8.34
CA LYS A 63 -12.48 -3.95 -7.88
C LYS A 63 -12.08 -3.02 -6.74
N GLN A 64 -12.22 -1.71 -6.97
CA GLN A 64 -11.98 -0.70 -5.94
C GLN A 64 -13.17 -0.61 -4.99
N THR A 65 -12.88 -0.46 -3.70
CA THR A 65 -13.88 -0.24 -2.65
C THR A 65 -13.35 0.70 -1.59
N GLU A 66 -14.21 1.58 -1.08
CA GLU A 66 -13.86 2.51 0.00
C GLU A 66 -13.75 1.84 1.37
N LEU A 67 -14.29 0.64 1.52
CA LEU A 67 -14.22 -0.15 2.77
C LEU A 67 -12.79 -0.57 3.12
N LEU A 68 -11.88 -0.51 2.14
CA LEU A 68 -10.46 -0.83 2.30
C LEU A 68 -9.58 0.43 2.31
N ASP A 69 -10.18 1.63 2.21
CA ASP A 69 -9.41 2.86 2.32
C ASP A 69 -8.80 2.98 3.71
N GLU A 70 -7.57 3.47 3.73
CA GLU A 70 -6.82 3.67 4.95
C GLU A 70 -7.55 4.64 5.88
N VAL A 71 -7.51 4.32 7.18
CA VAL A 71 -8.16 5.11 8.23
C VAL A 71 -7.62 6.54 8.16
N PRO A 72 -8.49 7.57 8.03
CA PRO A 72 -8.04 8.95 8.00
C PRO A 72 -7.30 9.29 9.29
N LEU A 73 -6.04 9.69 9.17
CA LEU A 73 -5.30 10.25 10.29
C LEU A 73 -5.92 11.61 10.61
N ARG A 74 -6.54 11.71 11.79
CA ARG A 74 -6.95 13.00 12.36
C ARG A 74 -5.79 13.48 13.23
N SER A 75 -4.97 14.37 12.66
CA SER A 75 -4.09 15.27 13.43
C SER A 75 -4.92 16.27 14.21
#